data_AF-A0A6Z9AKR6-F1
#
_entry.id   AF-A0A6Z9AKR6-F1
#
_cell.length_a   1.000
_cell.length_b   1.000
_cell.length_c   1.000
_cell.angle_alpha   90.00
_cell.angle_beta   90.00
_cell.angle_gamma   90.00
#
_symmetry.space_group_name_H-M   'P 1'
#
loop_
_entity.id
_entity.type
_entity.pdbx_description
1 polymer ?
#
loop_
_entity_poly.entity_id
_entity_poly.type
_entity_poly.pdbx_seq_one_letter_code
_entity_poly.pdbx_strand_id
1 'polypeptide(L)'
;MDLKKWQDPLMNSELQQDYNDNLVKLAGSLEKANQDMTHVNQRISNLVIKSGGNESNEVVDARVSSLVPETEFTTLNDRINYAENALITGVGKLSTNVFDLMDKYNDIDTILKRLYGLDSSNIEIFVDDARGDDIAGTGEIDAPFKTINKAVMTLPRVLNSNSVNIWIVPGRYNEDVVIPPIMGGDIYIRSTNFETVDPTSSTGCQVRSISATGSNGYLYIAGLEETNTAGTTKNYFIKAIRCGFVRISKCRMAFNTKAIDPFTAVFIDACSADVNGCYFASQNVDVRGYNTARVEVQNIIHGAKSAIGLYPQSADIFNLNSGTWEADTPTKLSGGGVVRT
;
A
#
# COMPACT_ATOMS: atom_id res chain seq x y z
N MET A 1 -38.01 -20.79 -20.73
CA MET A 1 -39.37 -20.52 -20.20
C MET A 1 -39.30 -19.19 -19.47
N ASP A 2 -40.22 -18.27 -19.76
CA ASP A 2 -40.24 -16.95 -19.13
C ASP A 2 -41.30 -16.92 -18.02
N LEU A 3 -40.83 -17.09 -16.79
CA LEU A 3 -41.63 -17.10 -15.56
C LEU A 3 -41.62 -15.71 -14.93
N LYS A 4 -42.79 -15.22 -14.53
CA LYS A 4 -42.91 -13.93 -13.84
C LYS A 4 -42.38 -14.07 -12.42
N LYS A 5 -41.36 -13.29 -12.07
CA LYS A 5 -40.82 -13.24 -10.70
C LYS A 5 -41.78 -12.47 -9.79
N TRP A 6 -41.75 -12.79 -8.50
CA TRP A 6 -42.48 -12.05 -7.48
C TRP A 6 -41.95 -10.62 -7.39
N GLN A 7 -42.78 -9.60 -7.66
CA GLN A 7 -42.36 -8.18 -7.71
C GLN A 7 -42.89 -7.33 -6.56
N ASP A 8 -44.03 -7.69 -5.95
CA ASP A 8 -44.68 -6.93 -4.88
C ASP A 8 -45.12 -7.88 -3.74
N PRO A 9 -44.82 -7.57 -2.46
CA PRO A 9 -45.28 -8.35 -1.31
C PRO A 9 -46.81 -8.30 -1.08
N LEU A 10 -47.54 -7.39 -1.74
CA LEU A 10 -48.99 -7.27 -1.60
C LEU A 10 -49.71 -8.43 -2.32
N MET A 11 -50.55 -9.16 -1.58
CA MET A 11 -51.34 -10.27 -2.11
C MET A 11 -52.58 -9.77 -2.86
N ASN A 12 -52.35 -9.13 -4.00
CA ASN A 12 -53.38 -8.59 -4.89
C ASN A 12 -53.82 -9.61 -5.96
N SER A 13 -54.87 -9.29 -6.71
CA SER A 13 -55.41 -10.17 -7.77
C SER A 13 -54.43 -10.42 -8.91
N GLU A 14 -53.56 -9.45 -9.20
CA GLU A 14 -52.55 -9.53 -10.25
C GLU A 14 -51.47 -10.56 -9.91
N LEU A 15 -50.99 -10.57 -8.65
CA LEU A 15 -50.06 -11.58 -8.14
C LEU A 15 -50.67 -12.99 -8.20
N GLN A 16 -51.94 -13.14 -7.84
CA GLN A 16 -52.63 -14.43 -7.93
C GLN A 16 -52.71 -14.93 -9.37
N GLN A 17 -52.99 -14.02 -10.32
CA GLN A 17 -53.02 -14.33 -11.74
C GLN A 17 -51.63 -14.74 -12.25
N ASP A 18 -50.59 -13.98 -11.91
CA ASP A 18 -49.20 -14.28 -12.30
C ASP A 18 -48.71 -15.62 -11.75
N TYR A 19 -49.08 -15.94 -10.50
CA TYR A 19 -48.80 -17.23 -9.90
C TYR A 19 -49.49 -18.38 -10.64
N ASN A 20 -50.79 -18.24 -10.92
CA ASN A 20 -51.55 -19.25 -11.66
C ASN A 20 -51.02 -19.42 -13.10
N ASP A 21 -50.69 -18.33 -13.78
CA ASP A 21 -50.11 -18.36 -15.13
C ASP A 21 -48.75 -19.08 -15.14
N ASN A 22 -47.91 -18.84 -14.13
CA ASN A 22 -46.65 -19.58 -13.96
C ASN A 22 -46.90 -21.08 -13.72
N LEU A 23 -47.87 -21.45 -12.89
CA LEU A 23 -48.24 -22.85 -12.65
C LEU A 23 -48.73 -23.53 -13.92
N VAL A 24 -49.54 -22.85 -14.74
CA VAL A 24 -50.01 -23.38 -16.03
C VAL A 24 -48.83 -23.58 -16.99
N LYS A 25 -47.91 -22.62 -17.08
CA LYS A 25 -46.69 -22.75 -17.91
C LYS A 25 -45.80 -23.92 -17.46
N LEU A 26 -45.65 -24.10 -16.15
CA LEU A 26 -44.90 -25.22 -15.57
C LEU A 26 -45.57 -26.56 -15.87
N ALA A 27 -46.89 -26.66 -15.63
CA ALA A 27 -47.66 -27.86 -15.92
C ALA A 27 -47.55 -28.25 -17.40
N GLY A 28 -47.73 -27.28 -18.32
CA GLY A 28 -47.61 -27.54 -19.76
C GLY A 28 -46.21 -27.96 -20.20
N SER A 29 -45.15 -27.49 -19.53
CA SER A 29 -43.78 -27.92 -19.87
C SER A 29 -43.41 -29.27 -19.29
N LEU A 30 -43.93 -29.63 -18.11
CA LEU A 30 -43.83 -30.98 -17.56
C LEU A 30 -44.57 -31.98 -18.47
N GLU A 31 -45.76 -31.60 -18.93
CA GLU A 31 -46.52 -32.43 -19.87
C GLU A 31 -45.77 -32.60 -21.19
N LYS A 32 -45.23 -31.52 -21.76
CA LYS A 32 -44.40 -31.58 -22.96
C LYS A 32 -43.16 -32.46 -22.78
N ALA A 33 -42.45 -32.32 -21.66
CA ALA A 33 -41.29 -33.18 -21.36
C ALA A 33 -41.69 -34.66 -21.25
N ASN A 34 -42.85 -34.96 -20.67
CA ASN A 34 -43.37 -36.33 -20.58
C ASN A 34 -43.76 -36.88 -21.97
N GLN A 35 -44.35 -36.04 -22.82
CA GLN A 35 -44.64 -36.37 -24.22
C GLN A 35 -43.35 -36.64 -25.01
N ASP A 36 -42.34 -35.77 -24.89
CA ASP A 36 -41.03 -35.92 -25.53
C ASP A 36 -40.34 -37.21 -25.08
N MET A 37 -40.37 -37.52 -23.78
CA MET A 37 -39.83 -38.78 -23.23
C MET A 37 -40.57 -40.01 -23.74
N THR A 38 -41.91 -39.94 -23.81
CA THR A 38 -42.73 -41.03 -24.38
C THR A 38 -42.40 -41.25 -25.85
N HIS A 39 -42.26 -40.16 -26.62
CA HIS A 39 -41.88 -40.21 -28.02
C HIS A 39 -40.47 -40.79 -28.22
N VAL A 40 -39.49 -40.40 -27.40
CA VAL A 40 -38.14 -41.00 -27.41
C VAL A 40 -38.20 -42.50 -27.09
N ASN A 41 -38.95 -42.90 -26.07
CA ASN A 41 -39.13 -44.32 -25.72
C ASN A 41 -39.72 -45.12 -26.89
N GLN A 42 -40.76 -44.59 -27.55
CA GLN A 42 -41.33 -45.22 -28.75
C GLN A 42 -40.31 -45.33 -29.89
N ARG A 43 -39.51 -44.29 -30.13
CA ARG A 43 -38.44 -44.34 -31.13
C ARG A 43 -37.38 -45.39 -30.80
N ILE A 44 -36.99 -45.53 -29.53
CA ILE A 44 -36.06 -46.55 -29.06
C ILE A 44 -36.67 -47.95 -29.22
N SER A 45 -37.94 -48.16 -28.86
CA SER A 45 -38.62 -49.46 -29.01
C SER A 45 -38.75 -49.90 -30.47
N ASN A 46 -38.86 -48.95 -31.40
CA ASN A 46 -38.93 -49.21 -32.83
C ASN A 46 -37.55 -49.19 -33.53
N LEU A 47 -36.46 -48.94 -32.80
CA LEU A 47 -35.13 -48.87 -33.36
C LEU A 47 -34.65 -50.27 -33.77
N VAL A 48 -34.24 -50.42 -35.02
CA VAL A 48 -33.64 -51.66 -35.53
C VAL A 48 -32.13 -51.48 -35.61
N ILE A 49 -31.41 -52.26 -34.80
CA ILE A 49 -29.95 -52.27 -34.77
C ILE A 49 -29.46 -53.47 -35.59
N LYS A 50 -28.53 -53.24 -36.53
CA LYS A 50 -27.87 -54.34 -37.25
C LYS A 50 -27.06 -55.16 -36.25
N SER A 51 -27.34 -56.45 -36.16
CA SER A 51 -26.69 -57.40 -35.26
C SER A 51 -25.95 -58.45 -36.09
N GLY A 52 -24.64 -58.60 -35.84
CA GLY A 52 -23.80 -59.65 -36.41
C GLY A 52 -22.53 -59.12 -37.08
N GLY A 53 -21.38 -59.50 -36.52
CA GLY A 53 -20.03 -59.25 -37.08
C GLY A 53 -19.10 -58.47 -36.14
N ASN A 54 -17.84 -58.28 -36.57
CA ASN A 54 -16.80 -57.45 -35.92
C ASN A 54 -17.10 -55.91 -35.98
N GLU A 55 -18.34 -55.51 -36.28
CA GLU A 55 -18.78 -54.11 -36.37
C GLU A 55 -19.53 -53.76 -35.08
N SER A 56 -19.67 -52.54 -34.53
CA SER A 56 -19.04 -51.20 -34.50
C SER A 56 -20.03 -50.30 -33.71
N ASN A 57 -21.28 -50.74 -33.51
CA ASN A 57 -22.35 -50.00 -32.84
C ASN A 57 -21.97 -49.55 -31.42
N GLU A 58 -21.23 -50.38 -30.66
CA GLU A 58 -20.67 -50.00 -29.35
C GLU A 58 -19.74 -48.77 -29.47
N VAL A 59 -18.87 -48.76 -30.47
CA VAL A 59 -17.92 -47.65 -30.73
C VAL A 59 -18.62 -46.41 -31.27
N VAL A 60 -19.75 -46.56 -31.98
CA VAL A 60 -20.59 -45.44 -32.45
C VAL A 60 -21.35 -44.83 -31.28
N ASP A 61 -21.94 -45.64 -30.41
CA ASP A 61 -22.64 -45.19 -29.21
C ASP A 61 -21.68 -44.47 -28.24
N ALA A 62 -20.44 -44.96 -28.11
CA ALA A 62 -19.43 -44.35 -27.25
C ALA A 62 -18.93 -42.96 -27.71
N ARG A 63 -19.36 -42.44 -28.87
CA ARG A 63 -18.95 -41.13 -29.42
C ARG A 63 -19.64 -39.95 -28.77
N VAL A 64 -20.70 -40.15 -27.98
CA VAL A 64 -21.34 -39.05 -27.24
C VAL A 64 -20.60 -38.76 -25.94
N SER A 65 -20.75 -37.54 -25.41
CA SER A 65 -20.08 -37.10 -24.19
C SER A 65 -21.05 -36.37 -23.26
N SER A 66 -20.96 -36.65 -21.95
CA SER A 66 -21.69 -35.91 -20.93
C SER A 66 -21.15 -34.49 -20.70
N LEU A 67 -19.91 -34.22 -21.08
CA LEU A 67 -19.28 -32.90 -20.95
C LEU A 67 -19.82 -31.88 -21.96
N VAL A 68 -20.26 -32.35 -23.12
CA VAL A 68 -20.82 -31.54 -24.22
C VAL A 68 -21.97 -32.34 -24.86
N PRO A 69 -23.14 -32.37 -24.20
CA PRO A 69 -24.26 -33.25 -24.58
C PRO A 69 -24.87 -32.90 -25.95
N GLU A 70 -24.57 -31.73 -26.51
CA GLU A 70 -25.08 -31.29 -27.81
C GLU A 70 -24.16 -31.64 -28.99
N THR A 71 -23.01 -32.28 -28.75
CA THR A 71 -22.02 -32.61 -29.79
C THR A 71 -21.96 -34.12 -30.04
N GLU A 72 -22.22 -34.51 -31.29
CA GLU A 72 -21.95 -35.86 -31.78
C GLU A 72 -20.56 -35.89 -32.42
N PHE A 73 -19.65 -36.69 -31.87
CA PHE A 73 -18.30 -36.79 -32.41
C PHE A 73 -18.25 -37.76 -33.60
N THR A 74 -17.47 -37.42 -34.62
CA THR A 74 -17.30 -38.24 -35.83
C THR A 74 -16.63 -39.58 -35.55
N THR A 75 -15.71 -39.63 -34.59
CA THR A 75 -15.03 -40.85 -34.16
C THR A 75 -14.94 -40.91 -32.63
N LEU A 76 -14.74 -42.12 -32.08
CA LEU A 76 -14.50 -42.29 -30.65
C LEU A 76 -13.18 -41.61 -30.22
N ASN A 77 -12.17 -41.66 -31.10
CA ASN A 77 -10.89 -41.01 -30.87
C ASN A 77 -11.04 -39.49 -30.68
N ASP A 78 -11.88 -38.83 -31.49
CA ASP A 78 -12.13 -37.39 -31.37
C ASP A 78 -12.76 -37.05 -30.01
N ARG A 79 -13.71 -37.86 -29.54
CA ARG A 79 -14.34 -37.68 -28.22
C ARG A 79 -13.36 -37.90 -27.06
N ILE A 80 -12.50 -38.92 -27.15
CA ILE A 80 -11.44 -39.17 -26.16
C ILE A 80 -10.48 -37.99 -26.12
N ASN A 81 -9.97 -37.56 -27.28
CA ASN A 81 -9.07 -36.42 -27.39
C ASN A 81 -9.69 -35.14 -26.84
N TYR A 82 -10.98 -34.90 -27.09
CA TYR A 82 -11.69 -33.75 -26.53
C TYR A 82 -11.74 -33.80 -25.00
N ALA A 83 -12.12 -34.94 -24.43
CA ALA A 83 -12.19 -35.11 -22.98
C ALA A 83 -10.80 -35.00 -22.32
N GLU A 84 -9.77 -35.58 -22.93
CA GLU A 84 -8.38 -35.47 -22.47
C GLU A 84 -7.89 -34.02 -22.51
N ASN A 85 -8.11 -33.30 -23.60
CA ASN A 85 -7.74 -31.88 -23.70
C ASN A 85 -8.48 -31.01 -22.67
N ALA A 86 -9.76 -31.27 -22.42
CA ALA A 86 -10.54 -30.58 -21.40
C ALA A 86 -9.99 -30.87 -20.00
N LEU A 87 -9.63 -32.13 -19.72
CA LEU A 87 -9.01 -32.55 -18.47
C LEU A 87 -7.65 -31.88 -18.28
N ILE A 88 -6.78 -31.90 -19.29
CA ILE A 88 -5.45 -31.25 -19.28
C ILE A 88 -5.60 -29.75 -18.99
N THR A 89 -6.55 -29.09 -19.66
CA THR A 89 -6.82 -27.66 -19.43
C THR A 89 -7.31 -27.41 -18.00
N GLY A 90 -8.22 -28.25 -17.49
CA GLY A 90 -8.72 -28.15 -16.12
C GLY A 90 -7.63 -28.35 -15.07
N VAL A 91 -6.81 -29.39 -15.23
CA VAL A 91 -5.66 -29.68 -14.36
C VAL A 91 -4.62 -28.55 -14.43
N GLY A 92 -4.37 -27.98 -15.61
CA GLY A 92 -3.49 -26.82 -15.77
C GLY A 92 -3.97 -25.60 -14.97
N LYS A 93 -5.26 -25.25 -15.06
CA LYS A 93 -5.86 -24.17 -14.28
C LYS A 93 -5.82 -24.44 -12.77
N LEU A 94 -6.11 -25.67 -12.36
CA LEU A 94 -6.00 -26.10 -10.96
C LEU A 94 -4.56 -25.94 -10.45
N SER A 95 -3.57 -26.33 -11.25
CA SER A 95 -2.15 -26.18 -10.90
C SER A 95 -1.77 -24.72 -10.71
N THR A 96 -2.15 -23.83 -11.64
CA THR A 96 -1.90 -22.38 -11.50
C THR A 96 -2.53 -21.83 -10.22
N ASN A 97 -3.79 -22.16 -9.95
CA ASN A 97 -4.48 -21.70 -8.75
C ASN A 97 -3.82 -22.22 -7.46
N VAL A 98 -3.27 -23.43 -7.46
CA VAL A 98 -2.53 -23.99 -6.31
C VAL A 98 -1.24 -23.21 -6.06
N PHE A 99 -0.48 -22.87 -7.11
CA PHE A 99 0.72 -22.04 -6.96
C PHE A 99 0.39 -20.64 -6.42
N ASP A 100 -0.62 -19.97 -6.98
CA ASP A 100 -1.07 -18.65 -6.50
C ASP A 100 -1.52 -18.70 -5.02
N LEU A 101 -2.11 -19.81 -4.59
CA LEU A 101 -2.55 -20.00 -3.20
C LEU A 101 -1.37 -20.23 -2.26
N MET A 102 -0.35 -20.97 -2.70
CA MET A 102 0.88 -21.19 -1.93
C MET A 102 1.65 -19.88 -1.72
N ASP A 103 1.74 -19.03 -2.74
CA ASP A 103 2.39 -17.72 -2.63
C ASP A 103 1.67 -16.83 -1.61
N LYS A 104 0.34 -16.74 -1.68
CA LYS A 104 -0.47 -16.00 -0.69
C LYS A 104 -0.33 -16.54 0.73
N TYR A 105 -0.20 -17.86 0.89
CA TYR A 105 0.02 -18.46 2.19
C TYR A 105 1.38 -18.05 2.77
N ASN A 106 2.43 -18.05 1.96
CA ASN A 106 3.77 -17.61 2.37
C ASN A 106 3.80 -16.12 2.75
N ASP A 107 3.08 -15.27 2.02
CA ASP A 107 2.92 -13.85 2.35
C ASP A 107 2.23 -13.67 3.72
N ILE A 108 1.13 -14.40 3.95
CA ILE A 108 0.39 -14.35 5.22
C ILE A 108 1.27 -14.83 6.38
N ASP A 109 1.99 -15.94 6.23
CA ASP A 109 2.88 -16.47 7.25
C ASP A 109 3.98 -15.46 7.62
N THR A 110 4.57 -14.80 6.61
CA THR A 110 5.56 -13.74 6.80
C THR A 110 4.98 -12.56 7.57
N ILE A 111 3.78 -12.09 7.21
CA ILE A 111 3.09 -11.00 7.90
C ILE A 111 2.79 -11.37 9.35
N LEU A 112 2.32 -12.59 9.62
CA LEU A 112 2.01 -13.06 10.96
C LEU A 112 3.26 -13.14 11.84
N LYS A 113 4.36 -13.69 11.32
CA LYS A 113 5.63 -13.75 12.05
C LYS A 113 6.13 -12.36 12.45
N ARG A 114 6.03 -11.38 11.54
CA ARG A 114 6.38 -9.98 11.81
C ARG A 114 5.46 -9.34 12.85
N LEU A 115 4.15 -9.58 12.74
CA LEU A 115 3.17 -9.03 13.70
C LEU A 115 3.40 -9.56 15.12
N TYR A 116 3.69 -10.86 15.25
CA TYR A 116 3.94 -11.49 16.54
C TYR A 116 5.38 -11.33 17.04
N GLY A 117 6.26 -10.63 16.31
CA GLY A 117 7.67 -10.47 16.69
C GLY A 117 8.43 -11.79 16.73
N LEU A 118 7.95 -12.81 16.01
CA LEU A 118 8.60 -14.11 15.85
C LEU A 118 9.67 -14.07 14.76
N ASP A 119 9.66 -13.02 13.94
CA ASP A 119 10.73 -12.62 13.04
C ASP A 119 11.51 -11.50 13.71
N SER A 120 12.74 -11.77 14.15
CA SER A 120 13.61 -10.78 14.81
C SER A 120 14.43 -9.93 13.84
N SER A 121 14.25 -10.12 12.52
CA SER A 121 15.02 -9.41 11.51
C SER A 121 14.54 -7.97 11.31
N ASN A 122 15.47 -7.05 11.10
CA ASN A 122 15.12 -5.68 10.73
C ASN A 122 14.49 -5.66 9.34
N ILE A 123 13.53 -4.77 9.13
CA ILE A 123 12.91 -4.55 7.82
C ILE A 123 13.78 -3.54 7.08
N GLU A 124 14.46 -3.98 6.03
CA GLU A 124 15.28 -3.13 5.17
C GLU A 124 14.52 -2.82 3.88
N ILE A 125 14.34 -1.53 3.57
CA ILE A 125 13.65 -1.05 2.37
C ILE A 125 14.54 -0.03 1.66
N PHE A 126 14.71 -0.17 0.36
CA PHE A 126 15.49 0.70 -0.49
C PHE A 126 14.61 1.51 -1.42
N VAL A 127 14.96 2.79 -1.60
CA VAL A 127 14.27 3.74 -2.47
C VAL A 127 15.29 4.39 -3.40
N ASP A 128 15.02 4.37 -4.71
CA ASP A 128 15.90 4.90 -5.75
C ASP A 128 15.05 5.54 -6.86
N ASP A 129 15.11 6.87 -7.01
CA ASP A 129 14.32 7.59 -8.02
C ASP A 129 14.67 7.19 -9.47
N ALA A 130 15.93 6.80 -9.71
CA ALA A 130 16.43 6.49 -11.04
C ALA A 130 16.18 5.03 -11.44
N ARG A 131 16.36 4.09 -10.51
CA ARG A 131 16.26 2.63 -10.77
C ARG A 131 14.99 1.98 -10.22
N GLY A 132 14.29 2.63 -9.31
CA GLY A 132 13.15 2.04 -8.62
C GLY A 132 11.87 2.01 -9.45
N ASP A 133 10.95 1.13 -9.04
CA ASP A 133 9.62 0.96 -9.62
C ASP A 133 8.57 0.78 -8.52
N ASP A 134 7.51 1.59 -8.51
CA ASP A 134 6.44 1.50 -7.50
C ASP A 134 5.37 0.45 -7.82
N ILE A 135 5.38 -0.11 -9.04
CA ILE A 135 4.51 -1.17 -9.51
C ILE A 135 5.18 -2.53 -9.30
N ALA A 136 6.42 -2.69 -9.78
CA ALA A 136 7.14 -3.96 -9.79
C ALA A 136 8.22 -4.08 -8.71
N GLY A 137 8.70 -2.97 -8.13
CA GLY A 137 9.71 -3.01 -7.07
C GLY A 137 9.18 -3.67 -5.80
N THR A 138 10.05 -4.38 -5.10
CA THR A 138 9.76 -5.08 -3.83
C THR A 138 10.26 -4.29 -2.62
N GLY A 139 11.10 -3.28 -2.84
CA GLY A 139 11.80 -2.55 -1.80
C GLY A 139 13.15 -3.18 -1.43
N GLU A 140 13.56 -4.26 -2.09
CA GLU A 140 14.90 -4.84 -1.93
C GLU A 140 15.97 -4.00 -2.65
N ILE A 141 17.24 -4.25 -2.36
CA ILE A 141 18.35 -3.43 -2.89
C ILE A 141 18.50 -3.53 -4.43
N ASP A 142 18.15 -4.67 -4.99
CA ASP A 142 18.15 -5.00 -6.42
C ASP A 142 16.83 -4.64 -7.12
N ALA A 143 15.73 -4.57 -6.37
CA ALA A 143 14.42 -4.11 -6.85
C ALA A 143 13.81 -3.02 -5.93
N PRO A 144 14.42 -1.82 -5.85
CA PRO A 144 13.99 -0.78 -4.93
C PRO A 144 12.65 -0.15 -5.35
N PHE A 145 11.97 0.49 -4.40
CA PHE A 145 10.85 1.36 -4.73
C PHE A 145 11.34 2.65 -5.40
N LYS A 146 10.49 3.28 -6.20
CA LYS A 146 10.81 4.57 -6.82
C LYS A 146 10.58 5.73 -5.85
N THR A 147 9.51 5.67 -5.08
CA THR A 147 9.10 6.75 -4.17
C THR A 147 9.20 6.37 -2.70
N ILE A 148 9.47 7.37 -1.86
CA ILE A 148 9.49 7.23 -0.41
C ILE A 148 8.06 6.98 0.09
N ASN A 149 7.04 7.59 -0.51
CA ASN A 149 5.65 7.31 -0.18
C ASN A 149 5.28 5.84 -0.40
N LYS A 150 5.75 5.20 -1.48
CA LYS A 150 5.53 3.76 -1.67
C LYS A 150 6.16 2.95 -0.53
N ALA A 151 7.41 3.25 -0.18
CA ALA A 151 8.14 2.56 0.90
C ALA A 151 7.47 2.69 2.28
N VAL A 152 7.01 3.88 2.66
CA VAL A 152 6.34 4.06 3.97
C VAL A 152 4.95 3.42 4.01
N MET A 153 4.28 3.29 2.86
CA MET A 153 2.93 2.71 2.77
C MET A 153 2.93 1.17 2.80
N THR A 154 4.06 0.51 2.54
CA THR A 154 4.21 -0.95 2.67
C THR A 154 4.53 -1.39 4.09
N LEU A 155 4.80 -0.47 5.01
CA LEU A 155 5.17 -0.80 6.38
C LEU A 155 3.99 -1.40 7.16
N PRO A 156 4.25 -2.42 8.01
CA PRO A 156 3.28 -2.84 9.02
C PRO A 156 2.92 -1.67 9.94
N ARG A 157 1.62 -1.51 10.24
CA ARG A 157 1.15 -0.45 11.16
C ARG A 157 1.50 -0.71 12.62
N VAL A 158 1.81 -1.96 12.94
CA VAL A 158 2.23 -2.39 14.27
C VAL A 158 3.54 -3.15 14.09
N LEU A 159 4.59 -2.70 14.76
CA LEU A 159 5.90 -3.33 14.78
C LEU A 159 6.15 -3.88 16.19
N ASN A 160 6.50 -5.17 16.27
CA ASN A 160 6.81 -5.81 17.54
C ASN A 160 8.31 -6.14 17.61
N SER A 161 9.10 -5.21 18.16
CA SER A 161 10.56 -5.31 18.39
C SER A 161 11.48 -5.16 17.17
N ASN A 162 10.95 -5.18 15.94
CA ASN A 162 11.76 -4.96 14.73
C ASN A 162 12.02 -3.46 14.52
N SER A 163 13.20 -3.13 13.99
CA SER A 163 13.45 -1.80 13.42
C SER A 163 13.18 -1.80 11.90
N VAL A 164 12.74 -0.67 11.39
CA VAL A 164 12.52 -0.41 9.96
C VAL A 164 13.60 0.55 9.48
N ASN A 165 14.35 0.15 8.47
CA ASN A 165 15.35 0.96 7.80
C ASN A 165 14.90 1.27 6.38
N ILE A 166 14.51 2.52 6.12
CA ILE A 166 14.27 3.06 4.79
C ILE A 166 15.54 3.79 4.34
N TRP A 167 16.21 3.19 3.36
CA TRP A 167 17.42 3.67 2.72
C TRP A 167 17.09 4.42 1.44
N ILE A 168 17.40 5.71 1.41
CA ILE A 168 17.12 6.57 0.26
C ILE A 168 18.43 6.81 -0.51
N VAL A 169 18.49 6.36 -1.75
CA VAL A 169 19.63 6.64 -2.63
C VAL A 169 19.67 8.15 -2.94
N PRO A 170 20.85 8.80 -2.93
CA PRO A 170 20.98 10.19 -3.37
C PRO A 170 20.27 10.44 -4.71
N GLY A 171 19.39 11.42 -4.73
CA GLY A 171 18.45 11.70 -5.79
C GLY A 171 17.54 12.86 -5.42
N ARG A 172 16.58 13.20 -6.30
CA ARG A 172 15.65 14.31 -6.10
C ARG A 172 14.20 13.83 -6.06
N TYR A 173 13.70 13.62 -4.86
CA TYR A 173 12.36 13.14 -4.57
C TYR A 173 11.38 14.31 -4.47
N ASN A 174 10.71 14.60 -5.58
CA ASN A 174 9.69 15.65 -5.68
C ASN A 174 8.33 15.18 -5.14
N GLU A 175 8.31 14.77 -3.87
CA GLU A 175 7.14 14.23 -3.21
C GLU A 175 6.97 14.77 -1.78
N ASP A 176 5.72 14.86 -1.35
CA ASP A 176 5.36 15.17 0.03
C ASP A 176 5.11 13.84 0.76
N VAL A 177 6.07 13.41 1.55
CA VAL A 177 6.05 12.12 2.23
C VAL A 177 5.12 12.18 3.44
N VAL A 178 4.19 11.23 3.51
CA VAL A 178 3.27 11.08 4.64
C VAL A 178 3.49 9.72 5.28
N ILE A 179 4.23 9.70 6.38
CA ILE A 179 4.44 8.51 7.20
C ILE A 179 3.14 8.25 7.96
N PRO A 180 2.46 7.11 7.74
CA PRO A 180 1.25 6.78 8.45
C PRO A 180 1.54 6.55 9.94
N PRO A 181 0.49 6.55 10.80
CA PRO A 181 0.67 6.18 12.20
C PRO A 181 1.20 4.75 12.30
N ILE A 182 2.38 4.60 12.90
CA ILE A 182 3.04 3.31 13.13
C ILE A 182 3.28 3.13 14.64
N MET A 183 2.81 2.01 15.16
CA MET A 183 2.84 1.68 16.58
C MET A 183 3.99 0.72 16.88
N GLY A 184 4.84 1.06 17.85
CA GLY A 184 5.98 0.24 18.24
C GLY A 184 7.15 0.30 17.26
N GLY A 185 8.30 -0.23 17.68
CA GLY A 185 9.53 -0.29 16.88
C GLY A 185 10.22 1.04 16.65
N ASP A 186 11.37 0.96 16.00
CA ASP A 186 12.19 2.11 15.61
C ASP A 186 12.14 2.27 14.07
N ILE A 187 11.92 3.49 13.59
CA ILE A 187 11.82 3.80 12.17
C ILE A 187 12.96 4.74 11.79
N TYR A 188 13.78 4.30 10.84
CA TYR A 188 14.92 5.01 10.31
C TYR A 188 14.61 5.40 8.86
N ILE A 189 14.63 6.69 8.54
CA ILE A 189 14.46 7.23 7.20
C ILE A 189 15.71 8.04 6.90
N ARG A 190 16.61 7.46 6.12
CA ARG A 190 17.97 8.00 5.96
C ARG A 190 18.49 7.85 4.56
N SER A 191 19.26 8.84 4.13
CA SER A 191 20.01 8.70 2.89
C SER A 191 21.06 7.59 3.04
N THR A 192 21.36 6.86 1.97
CA THR A 192 22.40 5.81 1.99
C THR A 192 23.80 6.35 2.26
N ASN A 193 24.03 7.64 2.04
CA ASN A 193 25.30 8.33 2.30
C ASN A 193 25.34 9.08 3.66
N PHE A 194 24.32 8.95 4.53
CA PHE A 194 24.19 9.80 5.73
C PHE A 194 25.40 9.77 6.69
N GLU A 195 26.18 8.68 6.69
CA GLU A 195 27.36 8.56 7.56
C GLU A 195 28.43 9.62 7.23
N THR A 196 28.62 9.91 5.94
CA THR A 196 29.66 10.83 5.45
C THR A 196 29.11 12.20 5.05
N VAL A 197 27.79 12.41 5.10
CA VAL A 197 27.16 13.70 4.78
C VAL A 197 27.58 14.78 5.77
N ASP A 198 28.04 15.90 5.22
CA ASP A 198 28.17 17.20 5.89
C ASP A 198 27.10 18.15 5.33
N PRO A 199 26.10 18.57 6.13
CA PRO A 199 24.96 19.35 5.67
C PRO A 199 25.31 20.81 5.34
N THR A 200 26.55 21.27 5.57
CA THR A 200 27.01 22.58 5.08
C THR A 200 27.04 22.64 3.54
N SER A 201 27.15 21.49 2.90
CA SER A 201 27.04 21.30 1.46
C SER A 201 25.82 20.45 1.10
N SER A 202 25.45 20.40 -0.18
CA SER A 202 24.34 19.55 -0.66
C SER A 202 24.50 18.11 -0.16
N THR A 203 23.47 17.53 0.46
CA THR A 203 23.53 16.13 0.92
C THR A 203 23.41 15.14 -0.24
N GLY A 204 22.95 15.64 -1.40
CA GLY A 204 22.67 14.84 -2.59
C GLY A 204 21.35 14.08 -2.52
N CYS A 205 20.66 14.09 -1.38
CA CYS A 205 19.38 13.41 -1.17
C CYS A 205 18.28 14.42 -0.87
N GLN A 206 17.65 14.94 -1.93
CA GLN A 206 16.67 16.01 -1.86
C GLN A 206 15.25 15.49 -1.72
N VAL A 207 14.48 16.00 -0.75
CA VAL A 207 13.07 15.65 -0.50
C VAL A 207 12.26 16.93 -0.30
N ARG A 208 11.01 16.97 -0.80
CA ARG A 208 10.18 18.19 -0.68
C ARG A 208 9.67 18.39 0.73
N SER A 209 8.99 17.40 1.29
CA SER A 209 8.54 17.44 2.68
C SER A 209 8.34 16.04 3.23
N ILE A 210 8.42 15.91 4.55
CA ILE A 210 8.17 14.69 5.30
C ILE A 210 7.28 15.02 6.48
N SER A 211 6.22 14.25 6.66
CA SER A 211 5.35 14.34 7.81
C SER A 211 5.14 12.98 8.46
N ALA A 212 5.18 12.94 9.80
CA ALA A 212 4.74 11.81 10.61
C ALA A 212 3.63 12.26 11.57
N THR A 213 2.66 11.38 11.80
CA THR A 213 1.59 11.65 12.77
C THR A 213 1.23 10.39 13.53
N GLY A 214 1.27 10.45 14.87
CA GLY A 214 0.81 9.36 15.72
C GLY A 214 1.76 8.15 15.80
N SER A 215 3.03 8.31 15.42
CA SER A 215 4.03 7.23 15.49
C SER A 215 4.73 7.22 16.85
N ASN A 216 4.41 6.23 17.70
CA ASN A 216 4.77 6.25 19.13
C ASN A 216 6.17 5.69 19.46
N GLY A 217 6.90 5.18 18.47
CA GLY A 217 8.28 4.69 18.62
C GLY A 217 9.35 5.78 18.45
N TYR A 218 10.58 5.34 18.16
CA TYR A 218 11.68 6.20 17.75
C TYR A 218 11.60 6.46 16.24
N LEU A 219 11.63 7.73 15.82
CA LEU A 219 11.68 8.12 14.42
C LEU A 219 12.99 8.88 14.15
N TYR A 220 13.84 8.35 13.29
CA TYR A 220 15.12 8.96 12.93
C TYR A 220 15.14 9.35 11.46
N ILE A 221 15.20 10.66 11.19
CA ILE A 221 15.28 11.24 9.86
C ILE A 221 16.70 11.80 9.67
N ALA A 222 17.45 11.30 8.68
CA ALA A 222 18.85 11.68 8.53
C ALA A 222 19.37 11.85 7.09
N GLY A 223 20.29 12.79 6.91
CA GLY A 223 21.03 12.96 5.64
C GLY A 223 20.23 13.58 4.49
N LEU A 224 19.08 14.20 4.79
CA LEU A 224 18.16 14.71 3.77
C LEU A 224 18.33 16.22 3.56
N GLU A 225 18.03 16.67 2.35
CA GLU A 225 18.06 18.08 1.96
C GLU A 225 16.67 18.56 1.51
N GLU A 226 16.26 19.71 2.00
CA GLU A 226 15.06 20.41 1.56
C GLU A 226 15.18 20.80 0.08
N THR A 227 14.16 20.50 -0.72
CA THR A 227 14.04 21.01 -2.10
C THR A 227 12.92 22.03 -2.24
N ASN A 228 12.74 22.51 -3.48
CA ASN A 228 11.70 23.46 -3.85
C ASN A 228 10.31 23.16 -3.28
N THR A 229 9.57 24.21 -2.93
CA THR A 229 8.17 24.14 -2.48
C THR A 229 7.15 24.24 -3.62
N ALA A 230 7.56 24.09 -4.88
CA ALA A 230 6.63 24.17 -6.00
C ALA A 230 5.72 22.93 -6.04
N GLY A 231 4.43 23.17 -6.27
CA GLY A 231 3.42 22.10 -6.38
C GLY A 231 2.97 21.48 -5.06
N THR A 232 3.34 22.05 -3.91
CA THR A 232 2.85 21.59 -2.60
C THR A 232 2.08 22.68 -1.85
N THR A 233 1.19 22.24 -0.97
CA THR A 233 0.54 23.08 0.05
C THR A 233 1.18 22.91 1.43
N LYS A 234 2.23 22.08 1.55
CA LYS A 234 2.93 21.90 2.82
C LYS A 234 3.75 23.15 3.13
N ASN A 235 3.59 23.64 4.35
CA ASN A 235 4.32 24.77 4.91
C ASN A 235 5.43 24.28 5.85
N TYR A 236 6.06 23.16 5.52
CA TYR A 236 7.14 22.60 6.32
C TYR A 236 8.04 21.70 5.46
N PHE A 237 9.29 21.53 5.91
CA PHE A 237 10.13 20.47 5.40
C PHE A 237 9.92 19.19 6.23
N ILE A 238 10.22 19.19 7.53
CA ILE A 238 9.98 18.04 8.41
C ILE A 238 8.92 18.40 9.44
N LYS A 239 7.87 17.58 9.53
CA LYS A 239 6.80 17.73 10.52
C LYS A 239 6.56 16.45 11.31
N ALA A 240 6.56 16.54 12.63
CA ALA A 240 6.14 15.46 13.52
C ALA A 240 5.01 15.92 14.44
N ILE A 241 3.94 15.11 14.50
CA ILE A 241 2.76 15.40 15.33
C ILE A 241 2.44 14.18 16.18
N ARG A 242 2.41 14.34 17.51
CA ARG A 242 2.07 13.27 18.46
C ARG A 242 2.87 11.99 18.22
N CYS A 243 4.18 12.15 18.02
CA CYS A 243 5.14 11.06 17.90
C CYS A 243 5.89 10.85 19.21
N GLY A 244 6.39 9.64 19.45
CA GLY A 244 7.10 9.28 20.69
C GLY A 244 8.40 10.07 20.87
N PHE A 245 9.42 9.74 20.09
CA PHE A 245 10.67 10.49 20.02
C PHE A 245 11.14 10.65 18.58
N VAL A 246 11.50 11.87 18.18
CA VAL A 246 11.93 12.18 16.80
C VAL A 246 13.35 12.74 16.81
N ARG A 247 14.28 12.05 16.16
CA ARG A 247 15.61 12.59 15.87
C ARG A 247 15.67 13.06 14.42
N ILE A 248 16.16 14.28 14.22
CA ILE A 248 16.46 14.85 12.91
C ILE A 248 17.96 15.15 12.91
N SER A 249 18.73 14.51 12.03
CA SER A 249 20.18 14.73 12.02
C SER A 249 20.82 14.83 10.65
N LYS A 250 21.91 15.60 10.55
CA LYS A 250 22.66 15.78 9.30
C LYS A 250 21.78 16.20 8.12
N CYS A 251 20.69 16.92 8.39
CA CYS A 251 19.77 17.42 7.38
C CYS A 251 20.12 18.85 7.00
N ARG A 252 19.82 19.22 5.75
CA ARG A 252 20.09 20.55 5.19
C ARG A 252 18.80 21.25 4.79
N MET A 253 18.51 22.39 5.44
CA MET A 253 17.34 23.23 5.19
C MET A 253 17.81 24.58 4.67
N ALA A 254 17.99 24.67 3.36
CA ALA A 254 18.63 25.82 2.71
C ALA A 254 17.95 26.25 1.41
N PHE A 255 16.80 25.65 1.06
CA PHE A 255 15.95 26.23 0.04
C PHE A 255 15.32 27.52 0.62
N ASN A 256 15.36 28.63 -0.10
CA ASN A 256 14.94 29.91 0.47
C ASN A 256 13.42 29.95 0.64
N THR A 257 12.97 29.75 1.87
CA THR A 257 11.56 29.83 2.29
C THR A 257 11.28 31.08 3.13
N LYS A 258 12.26 31.97 3.32
CA LYS A 258 12.18 33.14 4.20
C LYS A 258 10.92 33.99 4.01
N ALA A 259 10.52 34.19 2.75
CA ALA A 259 9.34 34.97 2.36
C ALA A 259 8.04 34.16 2.30
N ILE A 260 8.07 32.85 2.59
CA ILE A 260 6.93 31.94 2.56
C ILE A 260 6.41 31.82 4.00
N ASP A 261 5.47 32.68 4.38
CA ASP A 261 4.77 32.56 5.68
C ASP A 261 3.53 31.65 5.51
N PRO A 262 3.28 30.66 6.39
CA PRO A 262 4.00 30.33 7.63
C PRO A 262 4.87 29.07 7.50
N PHE A 263 5.86 29.06 6.60
CA PHE A 263 6.75 27.92 6.41
C PHE A 263 7.62 27.66 7.65
N THR A 264 7.82 26.39 8.00
CA THR A 264 8.67 25.98 9.13
C THR A 264 9.53 24.79 8.72
N ALA A 265 10.85 24.96 8.71
CA ALA A 265 11.77 23.90 8.30
C ALA A 265 11.61 22.64 9.19
N VAL A 266 11.56 22.80 10.52
CA VAL A 266 11.26 21.70 11.45
C VAL A 266 10.08 22.07 12.35
N PHE A 267 8.96 21.37 12.20
CA PHE A 267 7.74 21.57 12.98
C PHE A 267 7.46 20.36 13.89
N ILE A 268 7.52 20.57 15.20
CA ILE A 268 7.30 19.53 16.22
C ILE A 268 6.07 19.89 17.05
N ASP A 269 5.08 19.00 17.10
CA ASP A 269 3.81 19.22 17.82
C ASP A 269 3.51 18.04 18.74
N ALA A 270 3.42 18.31 20.05
CA ALA A 270 3.16 17.29 21.07
C ALA A 270 4.08 16.05 20.96
N CYS A 271 5.37 16.26 20.71
CA CYS A 271 6.40 15.21 20.64
C CYS A 271 7.62 15.59 21.49
N SER A 272 8.46 14.59 21.82
CA SER A 272 9.86 14.85 22.16
C SER A 272 10.73 14.78 20.89
N ALA A 273 11.65 15.72 20.71
CA ALA A 273 12.51 15.74 19.53
C ALA A 273 13.94 16.20 19.82
N ASP A 274 14.88 15.71 19.00
CA ASP A 274 16.30 16.09 18.97
C ASP A 274 16.68 16.50 17.54
N VAL A 275 16.98 17.79 17.34
CA VAL A 275 17.46 18.35 16.07
C VAL A 275 18.97 18.57 16.21
N ASN A 276 19.75 17.67 15.60
CA ASN A 276 21.17 17.55 15.87
C ASN A 276 22.00 17.63 14.59
N GLY A 277 23.01 18.48 14.53
CA GLY A 277 23.97 18.43 13.41
C GLY A 277 23.31 18.81 12.08
N CYS A 278 22.34 19.73 12.08
CA CYS A 278 21.63 20.18 10.88
C CYS A 278 22.13 21.56 10.42
N TYR A 279 21.88 21.88 9.16
CA TYR A 279 22.20 23.18 8.56
C TYR A 279 20.95 23.97 8.23
N PHE A 280 20.85 25.21 8.70
CA PHE A 280 19.73 26.11 8.42
C PHE A 280 20.20 27.37 7.68
N ALA A 281 19.52 27.71 6.59
CA ALA A 281 19.73 28.96 5.87
C ALA A 281 18.44 29.47 5.21
N SER A 282 18.18 30.78 5.32
CA SER A 282 17.10 31.49 4.64
C SER A 282 15.71 30.86 4.80
N GLN A 283 15.41 30.39 6.01
CA GLN A 283 14.09 29.84 6.33
C GLN A 283 13.15 30.93 6.86
N ASN A 284 11.82 30.71 6.76
CA ASN A 284 10.88 31.55 7.49
C ASN A 284 10.95 31.29 9.00
N VAL A 285 10.84 30.02 9.39
CA VAL A 285 11.12 29.54 10.76
C VAL A 285 12.03 28.32 10.70
N ASP A 286 13.14 28.32 11.45
CA ASP A 286 14.04 27.16 11.53
C ASP A 286 13.38 26.00 12.29
N VAL A 287 13.06 26.22 13.58
CA VAL A 287 12.48 25.19 14.45
C VAL A 287 11.29 25.75 15.21
N ARG A 288 10.14 25.06 15.10
CA ARG A 288 8.92 25.37 15.85
C ARG A 288 8.53 24.21 16.74
N GLY A 289 8.36 24.49 18.03
CA GLY A 289 7.72 23.59 18.98
C GLY A 289 6.28 24.04 19.23
N TYR A 290 5.32 23.12 19.22
CA TYR A 290 3.90 23.39 19.37
C TYR A 290 3.23 22.41 20.36
N ASN A 291 2.17 22.84 21.06
CA ASN A 291 1.36 22.02 21.99
C ASN A 291 2.16 21.05 22.87
N THR A 292 2.86 21.54 23.89
CA THR A 292 3.63 20.75 24.85
C THR A 292 4.79 19.94 24.25
N ALA A 293 5.21 20.25 23.02
CA ALA A 293 6.44 19.68 22.47
C ALA A 293 7.66 20.03 23.33
N ARG A 294 8.59 19.10 23.41
CA ARG A 294 9.92 19.29 23.99
C ARG A 294 10.96 19.05 22.90
N VAL A 295 11.69 20.09 22.52
CA VAL A 295 12.67 20.01 21.42
C VAL A 295 14.05 20.37 21.94
N GLU A 296 15.02 19.50 21.71
CA GLU A 296 16.44 19.76 21.95
C GLU A 296 17.08 20.12 20.60
N VAL A 297 17.82 21.21 20.55
CA VAL A 297 18.54 21.66 19.34
C VAL A 297 20.03 21.78 19.65
N GLN A 298 20.88 21.12 18.86
CA GLN A 298 22.32 21.02 19.13
C GLN A 298 23.16 20.81 17.87
N ASN A 299 24.44 21.19 17.94
CA ASN A 299 25.41 21.10 16.83
C ASN A 299 24.89 21.72 15.51
N ILE A 300 24.16 22.82 15.60
CA ILE A 300 23.54 23.48 14.44
C ILE A 300 24.54 24.39 13.75
N ILE A 301 24.53 24.33 12.42
CA ILE A 301 25.35 25.20 11.58
C ILE A 301 24.41 26.14 10.81
N HIS A 302 24.79 27.42 10.74
CA HIS A 302 23.98 28.45 10.10
C HIS A 302 24.62 28.95 8.80
N GLY A 303 23.77 29.24 7.84
CA GLY A 303 24.11 29.98 6.63
C GLY A 303 23.58 31.41 6.67
N ALA A 304 23.01 31.83 5.55
CA ALA A 304 22.27 33.10 5.50
C ALA A 304 21.11 33.08 6.52
N LYS A 305 20.95 34.16 7.29
CA LYS A 305 19.98 34.22 8.39
C LYS A 305 18.55 33.91 7.95
N SER A 306 17.89 33.05 8.71
CA SER A 306 16.45 32.84 8.67
C SER A 306 15.69 34.02 9.29
N ALA A 307 14.39 34.15 9.03
CA ALA A 307 13.58 35.22 9.61
C ALA A 307 13.36 35.00 11.11
N ILE A 308 12.96 33.79 11.50
CA ILE A 308 12.82 33.36 12.90
C ILE A 308 13.65 32.11 13.12
N GLY A 309 14.42 32.08 14.19
CA GLY A 309 15.18 30.91 14.61
C GLY A 309 14.30 29.91 15.35
N LEU A 310 14.22 30.09 16.67
CA LEU A 310 13.48 29.20 17.57
C LEU A 310 12.10 29.79 17.89
N TYR A 311 11.04 29.02 17.62
CA TYR A 311 9.66 29.43 17.85
C TYR A 311 8.89 28.43 18.73
N PRO A 312 9.02 28.49 20.07
CA PRO A 312 8.14 27.75 20.96
C PRO A 312 6.74 28.39 21.06
N GLN A 313 5.71 27.58 20.86
CA GLN A 313 4.30 27.93 21.03
C GLN A 313 3.66 26.94 22.01
N SER A 314 3.48 27.34 23.26
CA SER A 314 3.05 26.42 24.33
C SER A 314 3.97 25.17 24.44
N ALA A 315 5.27 25.34 24.21
CA ALA A 315 6.27 24.27 24.13
C ALA A 315 7.59 24.70 24.78
N ASP A 316 8.47 23.74 25.09
CA ASP A 316 9.83 23.98 25.57
C ASP A 316 10.86 23.65 24.47
N ILE A 317 11.74 24.59 24.13
CA ILE A 317 12.91 24.33 23.28
C ILE A 317 14.19 24.53 24.10
N PHE A 318 15.07 23.53 24.12
CA PHE A 318 16.38 23.57 24.74
C PHE A 318 17.43 23.84 23.65
N ASN A 319 17.98 25.04 23.64
CA ASN A 319 19.08 25.42 22.78
C ASN A 319 20.41 25.06 23.44
N LEU A 320 20.95 23.90 23.06
CA LEU A 320 22.24 23.41 23.55
C LEU A 320 23.42 23.90 22.70
N ASN A 321 23.17 24.69 21.64
CA ASN A 321 24.24 25.37 20.91
C ASN A 321 24.83 26.50 21.75
N SER A 322 26.14 26.74 21.59
CA SER A 322 26.79 27.88 22.22
C SER A 322 26.29 29.20 21.63
N GLY A 323 25.76 30.08 22.48
CA GLY A 323 25.43 31.44 22.11
C GLY A 323 23.99 31.65 21.63
N THR A 324 23.75 32.81 21.02
CA THR A 324 22.44 33.19 20.49
C THR A 324 22.21 32.55 19.12
N TRP A 325 21.03 31.99 18.89
CA TRP A 325 20.64 31.41 17.60
C TRP A 325 20.76 32.41 16.45
N GLU A 326 21.33 32.00 15.32
CA GLU A 326 21.62 32.91 14.21
C GLU A 326 20.43 33.08 13.26
N ALA A 327 19.54 34.00 13.61
CA ALA A 327 18.42 34.45 12.77
C ALA A 327 18.21 35.96 12.91
N ASP A 328 17.35 36.56 12.08
CA ASP A 328 16.95 37.98 12.23
C ASP A 328 16.19 38.17 13.55
N THR A 329 15.29 37.25 13.86
CA THR A 329 14.67 37.08 15.18
C THR A 329 15.14 35.75 15.78
N PRO A 330 16.17 35.73 16.65
CA PRO A 330 16.72 34.49 17.22
C PRO A 330 15.66 33.62 17.88
N THR A 331 14.75 34.24 18.64
CA THR A 331 13.68 33.56 19.36
C THR A 331 12.38 34.36 19.26
N LYS A 332 11.27 33.68 18.93
CA LYS A 332 9.90 34.22 18.99
C LYS A 332 9.09 33.38 19.96
N LEU A 333 8.48 33.96 20.99
CA LEU A 333 7.72 33.23 22.00
C LEU A 333 6.21 33.42 21.80
N SER A 334 5.40 32.38 22.03
CA SER A 334 3.93 32.53 22.14
C SER A 334 3.29 31.43 23.00
N GLY A 335 2.07 31.67 23.49
CA GLY A 335 1.30 30.65 24.21
C GLY A 335 1.97 30.09 25.47
N GLY A 336 2.86 30.85 26.12
CA GLY A 336 3.64 30.38 27.26
C GLY A 336 4.86 29.51 26.90
N GLY A 337 5.19 29.38 25.62
CA GLY A 337 6.39 28.66 25.18
C GLY A 337 7.67 29.36 25.59
N VAL A 338 8.73 28.59 25.84
CA VAL A 338 10.02 29.09 26.33
C VAL A 338 11.19 28.46 25.58
N VAL A 339 12.28 29.22 25.49
CA VAL A 339 13.59 28.71 25.08
C VAL A 339 14.50 28.69 26.30
N ARG A 340 15.20 27.57 26.51
CA ARG A 340 16.15 27.34 27.59
C ARG A 340 17.53 27.13 26.99
N THR A 341 18.55 27.62 27.66
CA THR A 341 19.97 27.51 27.27
C THR A 341 20.72 26.80 28.37
#